data_AF-K2PK19-F1
#
_entry.id   AF-K2PK19-F1
#
_cell.length_a   1.000
_cell.length_b   1.000
_cell.length_c   1.000
_cell.angle_alpha   90.00
_cell.angle_beta   90.00
_cell.angle_gamma   90.00
#
_symmetry.space_group_name_H-M   'P 1'
#
loop_
_entity.id
_entity.type
_entity.pdbx_description
1 polymer ?
#
loop_
_entity_poly.entity_id
_entity_poly.type
_entity_poly.pdbx_seq_one_letter_code
_entity_poly.pdbx_strand_id
1 'polypeptide(L)'
;MTKLKISLHTKPGVTFEEEHVSGQKYLDFWTMKADLEENQDKYSVVDIIEKRLEFTAGLFSSDEITPESILAGTNPWDLMPLLNSIENIIIGADDNDSKKEQ
;
A
#
# COMPACT_ATOMS: atom_id res chain seq x y z
N MET A 1 18.63 -1.61 3.69
CA MET A 1 18.11 -1.53 2.30
C MET A 1 16.62 -1.29 2.44
N THR A 2 16.13 -0.16 1.95
CA THR A 2 14.73 0.25 2.12
C THR A 2 13.81 -0.78 1.46
N LYS A 3 12.96 -1.44 2.25
CA LYS A 3 12.08 -2.49 1.72
C LYS A 3 10.82 -1.91 1.11
N LEU A 4 10.31 -0.78 1.61
CA LEU A 4 9.05 -0.20 1.13
C LEU A 4 9.21 1.29 0.79
N LYS A 5 8.56 1.70 -0.31
CA LYS A 5 8.64 3.06 -0.84
C LYS A 5 7.32 3.45 -1.47
N ILE A 6 6.90 4.69 -1.25
CA ILE A 6 5.73 5.30 -1.91
C ILE A 6 6.09 6.70 -2.36
N SER A 7 5.73 7.05 -3.59
CA SER A 7 5.93 8.38 -4.17
C SER A 7 4.57 9.01 -4.48
N LEU A 8 4.33 10.17 -3.88
CA LEU A 8 3.10 10.94 -4.05
C LEU A 8 3.37 12.15 -4.95
N HIS A 9 2.55 12.32 -5.98
CA HIS A 9 2.62 13.38 -6.98
C HIS A 9 2.01 14.70 -6.50
N THR A 10 2.38 15.13 -5.30
CA THR A 10 2.08 16.46 -4.76
C THR A 10 2.94 17.54 -5.46
N LYS A 11 2.69 18.83 -5.18
CA LYS A 11 3.57 19.94 -5.59
C LYS A 11 4.14 20.64 -4.35
N PRO A 12 5.41 20.43 -3.96
CA PRO A 12 6.41 19.55 -4.60
C PRO A 12 6.09 18.06 -4.40
N GLY A 13 6.59 17.19 -5.28
CA GLY A 13 6.42 15.73 -5.14
C GLY A 13 7.15 15.22 -3.92
N VAL A 14 6.55 14.27 -3.19
CA VAL A 14 7.08 13.74 -1.94
C VAL A 14 7.28 12.23 -2.08
N THR A 15 8.31 11.70 -1.42
CA THR A 15 8.60 10.27 -1.40
C THR A 15 8.87 9.86 0.03
N PHE A 16 8.22 8.78 0.44
CA PHE A 16 8.37 8.20 1.76
C PHE A 16 8.96 6.80 1.64
N GLU A 17 9.81 6.47 2.60
CA GLU A 17 10.58 5.25 2.65
C GLU A 17 10.43 4.60 4.02
N GLU A 18 10.26 3.29 4.05
CA GLU A 18 10.19 2.51 5.29
C GLU A 18 11.21 1.37 5.23
N GLU A 19 12.10 1.35 6.22
CA GLU A 19 13.17 0.37 6.29
C GLU A 19 12.68 -0.93 6.94
N HIS A 20 11.77 -0.82 7.90
CA HIS A 20 11.26 -1.95 8.66
C HIS A 20 9.75 -1.99 8.68
N VAL A 21 9.20 -2.98 7.98
CA VAL A 21 7.81 -3.39 8.17
C VAL A 21 7.78 -4.61 9.10
N SER A 22 7.00 -4.53 10.17
CA SER A 22 6.92 -5.61 11.16
C SER A 22 6.18 -6.84 10.60
N GLY A 23 6.52 -8.02 11.11
CA GLY A 23 5.81 -9.26 10.75
C GLY A 23 4.31 -9.24 11.10
N GLN A 24 3.88 -8.37 12.02
CA GLN A 24 2.47 -8.16 12.31
C GLN A 24 1.71 -7.64 11.07
N LYS A 25 2.32 -6.77 10.26
CA LYS A 25 1.69 -6.25 9.04
C LYS A 25 1.47 -7.32 7.98
N TYR A 26 2.31 -8.35 7.94
CA TYR A 26 2.08 -9.53 7.11
C TYR A 26 0.82 -10.29 7.55
N LEU A 27 0.62 -10.47 8.86
CA LEU A 27 -0.60 -11.09 9.39
C LEU A 27 -1.82 -10.21 9.12
N ASP A 28 -1.73 -8.90 9.38
CA ASP A 28 -2.81 -7.94 9.17
C ASP A 28 -3.28 -7.95 7.69
N PHE A 29 -2.35 -8.09 6.74
CA PHE A 29 -2.67 -8.23 5.32
C PHE A 29 -3.56 -9.46 5.05
N TRP A 30 -3.16 -10.63 5.56
CA TRP A 30 -3.93 -11.86 5.34
C TRP A 30 -5.25 -11.85 6.09
N THR A 31 -5.31 -11.25 7.28
CA THR A 31 -6.57 -11.02 8.00
C THR A 31 -7.50 -10.12 7.19
N MET A 32 -7.01 -9.03 6.59
CA MET A 32 -7.79 -8.19 5.69
C MET A 32 -8.30 -8.98 4.48
N LYS A 33 -7.44 -9.78 3.82
CA LYS A 33 -7.88 -10.58 2.66
C LYS A 33 -8.93 -11.62 3.02
N ALA A 34 -8.77 -12.30 4.17
CA ALA A 34 -9.76 -13.24 4.67
C ALA A 34 -11.11 -12.57 4.96
N ASP A 35 -11.10 -11.40 5.61
CA ASP A 35 -12.33 -10.62 5.87
C ASP A 35 -13.04 -10.23 4.56
N LEU A 36 -12.29 -9.79 3.55
CA LEU A 36 -12.84 -9.43 2.24
C LEU A 36 -13.42 -10.64 1.49
N GLU A 37 -12.81 -11.83 1.63
CA GLU A 37 -13.30 -13.07 1.01
C GLU A 37 -14.57 -13.58 1.70
N GLU A 38 -14.57 -13.63 3.04
CA GLU A 38 -15.69 -14.12 3.85
C GLU A 38 -16.92 -13.21 3.78
N ASN A 39 -16.72 -11.90 3.57
CA ASN A 39 -17.77 -10.89 3.56
C ASN A 39 -17.91 -10.18 2.20
N GLN A 40 -17.59 -10.86 1.09
CA GLN A 40 -17.60 -10.31 -0.26
C GLN A 40 -18.94 -9.66 -0.69
N ASP A 41 -20.06 -10.09 -0.12
CA ASP A 41 -21.41 -9.57 -0.40
C ASP A 41 -21.75 -8.29 0.38
N LYS A 42 -20.95 -7.97 1.40
CA LYS A 42 -21.15 -6.80 2.26
C LYS A 42 -20.29 -5.60 1.87
N TYR A 43 -19.21 -5.84 1.13
CA TYR A 43 -18.28 -4.80 0.72
C TYR A 43 -18.55 -4.36 -0.71
N SER A 44 -18.74 -3.05 -0.90
CA SER A 44 -18.67 -2.44 -2.20
C SER A 44 -17.22 -2.32 -2.67
N VAL A 45 -17.04 -2.01 -3.96
CA VAL A 45 -15.71 -1.73 -4.51
C VAL A 45 -15.03 -0.56 -3.79
N VAL A 46 -15.80 0.42 -3.33
CA VAL A 46 -15.27 1.57 -2.58
C VAL A 46 -14.71 1.10 -1.23
N ASP A 47 -15.48 0.29 -0.49
CA ASP A 47 -15.04 -0.23 0.82
C ASP A 47 -13.75 -1.05 0.72
N ILE A 48 -13.62 -1.83 -0.37
CA ILE A 48 -12.41 -2.61 -0.64
C ILE A 48 -11.21 -1.70 -0.87
N ILE A 49 -11.37 -0.62 -1.63
CA ILE A 49 -10.29 0.34 -1.91
C ILE A 49 -9.89 1.07 -0.62
N GLU A 50 -10.86 1.50 0.18
CA GLU A 50 -10.62 2.18 1.46
C GLU A 50 -9.84 1.31 2.43
N LYS A 51 -10.22 0.05 2.64
CA LYS A 51 -9.47 -0.90 3.48
C LYS A 51 -8.02 -1.08 3.02
N ARG A 52 -7.79 -1.14 1.71
CA ARG A 52 -6.44 -1.27 1.14
C ARG A 52 -5.61 -0.01 1.33
N LEU A 53 -6.23 1.17 1.24
CA LEU A 53 -5.58 2.44 1.53
C LEU A 53 -5.20 2.55 3.02
N GLU A 54 -6.10 2.20 3.93
CA GLU A 54 -5.85 2.17 5.37
C GLU A 54 -4.70 1.23 5.72
N PHE A 55 -4.72 0.02 5.16
CA PHE A 55 -3.63 -0.93 5.31
C PHE A 55 -2.31 -0.34 4.82
N THR A 56 -2.30 0.21 3.60
CA THR A 56 -1.10 0.79 2.97
C THR A 56 -0.54 1.95 3.78
N ALA A 57 -1.38 2.88 4.23
CA ALA A 57 -0.98 4.00 5.08
C ALA A 57 -0.34 3.49 6.38
N GLY A 58 -0.96 2.49 7.00
CA GLY A 58 -0.46 1.88 8.22
C GLY A 58 0.85 1.09 8.07
N LEU A 59 1.42 0.94 6.88
CA LEU A 59 2.75 0.33 6.68
C LEU A 59 3.89 1.30 6.98
N PHE A 60 3.64 2.60 6.90
CA PHE A 60 4.65 3.63 7.06
C PHE A 60 4.55 4.27 8.44
N SER A 61 5.70 4.58 9.04
CA SER A 61 5.79 5.30 10.31
C SER A 61 5.49 6.80 10.20
N SER A 62 5.43 7.34 8.98
CA SER A 62 5.14 8.76 8.74
C SER A 62 3.64 9.06 8.86
N ASP A 63 3.29 9.96 9.78
CA ASP A 63 1.92 10.46 9.96
C ASP A 63 1.38 11.24 8.74
N GLU A 64 2.23 11.59 7.77
CA GLU A 64 1.82 12.24 6.53
C GLU A 64 1.21 11.26 5.52
N ILE A 65 1.41 9.95 5.72
CA ILE A 65 0.83 8.92 4.87
C ILE A 65 -0.51 8.51 5.46
N THR A 66 -1.57 9.05 4.87
CA THR A 66 -2.96 8.73 5.20
C THR A 66 -3.68 8.22 3.95
N PRO A 67 -4.83 7.54 4.07
CA PRO A 67 -5.65 7.18 2.92
C PRO A 67 -5.92 8.37 1.99
N GLU A 68 -6.20 9.54 2.56
CA GLU A 68 -6.49 10.77 1.82
C GLU A 68 -5.25 11.32 1.12
N SER A 69 -4.08 11.29 1.76
CA SER A 69 -2.85 11.78 1.13
C SER A 69 -2.41 10.87 -0.01
N ILE A 70 -2.58 9.54 0.13
CA ILE A 70 -2.35 8.58 -0.96
C ILE A 70 -3.30 8.85 -2.13
N LEU A 71 -4.60 9.03 -1.87
CA LEU A 71 -5.59 9.33 -2.90
C LEU A 71 -5.30 10.65 -3.61
N ALA A 72 -5.01 11.72 -2.86
CA ALA A 72 -4.70 13.04 -3.42
C ALA A 72 -3.37 13.04 -4.18
N GLY A 73 -2.41 12.20 -3.75
CA GLY A 73 -1.09 12.09 -4.31
C GLY A 73 -0.95 11.11 -5.47
N THR A 74 -1.98 10.33 -5.80
CA THR A 74 -1.89 9.29 -6.83
C THR A 74 -2.90 9.54 -7.95
N ASN A 75 -2.49 9.38 -9.20
CA ASN A 75 -3.45 9.49 -10.31
C ASN A 75 -4.43 8.31 -10.30
N PRO A 76 -5.68 8.48 -10.79
CA PRO A 76 -6.66 7.40 -10.79
C PRO A 76 -6.21 6.12 -11.50
N TRP A 77 -5.41 6.23 -12.56
CA TRP A 77 -4.88 5.09 -13.31
C TRP A 77 -3.66 4.42 -12.64
N ASP A 78 -3.01 5.10 -11.69
CA ASP A 78 -1.85 4.61 -10.96
C ASP A 78 -2.21 4.03 -9.58
N LEU A 79 -3.41 4.32 -9.06
CA LEU A 79 -3.83 3.94 -7.71
C LEU A 79 -3.80 2.42 -7.47
N MET A 80 -4.50 1.65 -8.29
CA MET A 80 -4.55 0.19 -8.11
C MET A 80 -3.19 -0.48 -8.38
N PRO A 81 -2.42 -0.10 -9.42
CA PRO A 81 -1.04 -0.54 -9.57
C PRO A 81 -0.16 -0.27 -8.35
N LEU A 82 -0.25 0.93 -7.75
CA LEU A 82 0.50 1.30 -6.55
C LEU A 82 0.15 0.39 -5.36
N LEU A 83 -1.14 0.26 -5.06
CA LEU A 83 -1.62 -0.59 -3.96
C LEU A 83 -1.20 -2.05 -4.16
N ASN A 84 -1.32 -2.58 -5.38
CA ASN A 84 -0.88 -3.95 -5.69
C ASN A 84 0.62 -4.13 -5.49
N SER A 85 1.44 -3.18 -5.94
CA SER A 85 2.90 -3.26 -5.80
C SER A 85 3.31 -3.27 -4.33
N ILE A 86 2.73 -2.41 -3.51
CA ILE A 86 2.99 -2.37 -2.06
C ILE A 86 2.59 -3.70 -1.41
N GLU A 87 1.40 -4.22 -1.72
CA GLU A 87 0.93 -5.49 -1.18
C GLU A 87 1.81 -6.68 -1.60
N ASN A 88 2.27 -6.71 -2.85
CA ASN A 88 3.19 -7.74 -3.34
C ASN A 88 4.54 -7.71 -2.61
N ILE A 89 5.06 -6.52 -2.31
CA ILE A 89 6.28 -6.36 -1.52
C ILE A 89 6.10 -6.95 -0.12
N ILE A 90 4.94 -6.71 0.51
CA ILE A 90 4.65 -7.22 1.85
C ILE A 90 4.67 -8.75 1.89
N ILE A 91 4.12 -9.41 0.87
CA ILE A 91 4.10 -10.87 0.81
C ILE A 91 5.41 -11.48 0.24
N GLY A 92 6.39 -10.65 -0.08
CA GLY A 92 7.66 -11.08 -0.68
C GLY A 92 7.52 -11.60 -2.12
N ALA A 93 6.46 -11.21 -2.82
CA ALA A 93 6.23 -11.55 -4.23
C ALA A 93 6.93 -10.57 -5.19
N ASP A 94 7.14 -9.33 -4.77
CA ASP A 94 7.95 -8.34 -5.46
C ASP A 94 9.08 -7.85 -4.53
N ASP A 95 10.25 -7.59 -5.09
CA ASP A 95 11.28 -6.81 -4.41
C ASP A 95 11.25 -5.37 -4.95
N ASN A 96 11.27 -4.40 -4.04
CA ASN A 96 11.36 -2.97 -4.40
C ASN A 96 12.67 -2.63 -5.12
N ASP A 97 13.67 -3.53 -5.08
CA ASP A 97 14.94 -3.45 -5.80
C ASP A 97 14.87 -3.99 -7.26
N SER A 98 13.75 -4.59 -7.68
CA SER A 98 13.61 -5.23 -9.00
C SER A 98 13.30 -4.25 -10.14
N LYS A 99 14.01 -3.12 -10.18
CA LYS A 99 14.30 -2.37 -11.42
C LYS A 99 15.69 -1.74 -11.33
N LYS A 100 16.72 -2.56 -11.17
CA LYS A 100 18.00 -2.27 -11.81
C LYS A 100 18.12 -3.12 -13.06
N GLU A 101 17.99 -2.40 -14.17
CA GLU A 101 18.35 -2.74 -15.55
C GLU A 101 19.22 -4.01 -15.70
N GLN A 102 18.74 -4.94 -16.53
CA GLN A 102 19.57 -5.70 -17.46
C GLN A 102 18.97 -5.58 -18.86
#